data_AF-A0A2V8BLZ0-F1
#
_entry.id   AF-A0A2V8BLZ0-F1
#
_cell.length_a   1.000
_cell.length_b   1.000
_cell.length_c   1.000
_cell.angle_alpha   90.00
_cell.angle_beta   90.00
_cell.angle_gamma   90.00
#
_symmetry.space_group_name_H-M   'P 1'
#
loop_
_entity.id
_entity.type
_entity.pdbx_description
1 polymer ?
#
loop_
_entity_poly.entity_id
_entity_poly.type
_entity_poly.pdbx_seq_one_letter_code
_entity_poly.pdbx_strand_id
1 'polypeptide(L)'
;MIAHDQQTEGYLIISGGGTLVTGGKIVNGRKSAPEAEVTRVLNGPSCSGPAVGADVVKRVVKTGDIIIIPAGVPHGWTDIGDHVDYLSFRPSARVLEAGYTNPALKK
;
A
#
# COMPACT_ATOMS: atom_id res chain seq x y z
N MET A 1 -9.29 2.87 -6.25
CA MET A 1 -8.48 2.66 -5.05
C MET A 1 -8.59 1.22 -4.61
N ILE A 2 -7.60 0.74 -3.86
CA ILE A 2 -7.60 -0.55 -3.19
C ILE A 2 -7.40 -0.34 -1.69
N ALA A 3 -7.99 -1.20 -0.87
CA ALA A 3 -7.71 -1.31 0.55
C ALA A 3 -7.44 -2.78 0.87
N HIS A 4 -6.34 -3.07 1.54
CA HIS A 4 -6.03 -4.41 2.04
C HIS A 4 -6.67 -4.62 3.40
N ASP A 5 -7.30 -5.75 3.64
CA ASP A 5 -8.09 -5.97 4.85
C ASP A 5 -7.21 -6.07 6.09
N GLN A 6 -6.03 -6.70 5.96
CA GLN A 6 -5.16 -7.04 7.10
C GLN A 6 -3.68 -6.74 6.87
N GLN A 7 -3.32 -6.20 5.70
CA GLN A 7 -1.93 -6.02 5.32
C GLN A 7 -1.59 -4.53 5.25
N THR A 8 -0.66 -4.10 6.09
CA THR A 8 0.01 -2.81 5.91
C THR A 8 0.94 -2.92 4.71
N GLU A 9 0.90 -1.92 3.83
CA GLU A 9 1.79 -1.78 2.70
C GLU A 9 2.64 -0.52 2.88
N GLY A 10 3.88 -0.57 2.41
CA GLY A 10 4.76 0.59 2.35
C GLY A 10 5.34 0.75 0.97
N TYR A 11 5.50 2.00 0.54
CA TYR A 11 6.17 2.37 -0.69
C TYR A 11 7.42 3.18 -0.38
N LEU A 12 8.52 2.85 -1.06
CA LEU A 12 9.66 3.75 -1.22
C LEU A 12 9.73 4.13 -2.69
N ILE A 13 9.59 5.42 -3.00
CA ILE A 13 9.65 5.89 -4.39
C ILE A 13 11.11 5.88 -4.86
N ILE A 14 11.38 5.14 -5.94
CA ILE A 14 12.72 4.91 -6.48
C ILE A 14 13.00 5.88 -7.64
N SER A 15 12.05 6.08 -8.54
CA SER A 15 12.16 7.03 -9.67
C SER A 15 10.80 7.61 -10.04
N GLY A 16 10.81 8.83 -10.58
CA GLY A 16 9.61 9.53 -11.00
C GLY A 16 8.76 10.03 -9.83
N GLY A 17 7.44 10.06 -10.01
CA GLY A 17 6.50 10.56 -9.02
C GLY A 17 5.08 10.71 -9.56
N GLY A 18 4.16 11.05 -8.66
CA GLY A 18 2.76 11.25 -8.99
C GLY A 18 1.91 11.59 -7.78
N THR A 19 0.61 11.79 -8.01
CA THR A 19 -0.35 12.00 -6.93
C THR A 19 -0.81 10.67 -6.35
N LEU A 20 -0.32 10.35 -5.14
CA LEU A 20 -0.84 9.26 -4.33
C LEU A 20 -2.06 9.74 -3.56
N VAL A 21 -3.14 8.99 -3.65
CA VAL A 21 -4.35 9.18 -2.84
C VAL A 21 -4.35 8.16 -1.72
N THR A 22 -4.66 8.60 -0.50
CA THR A 22 -4.88 7.75 0.68
C THR A 22 -6.11 8.21 1.47
N GLY A 23 -6.65 7.34 2.34
CA GLY A 23 -7.76 7.69 3.23
C GLY A 23 -9.14 7.55 2.58
N GLY A 24 -10.18 7.93 3.32
CA GLY A 24 -11.57 7.74 2.90
C GLY A 24 -12.09 6.32 3.10
N LYS A 25 -13.21 6.03 2.45
CA LYS A 25 -13.88 4.73 2.42
C LYS A 25 -14.15 4.29 1.00
N ILE A 26 -13.92 3.00 0.72
CA ILE A 26 -14.34 2.40 -0.55
C ILE A 26 -15.86 2.24 -0.58
N VAL A 27 -16.49 2.75 -1.65
CA VAL A 27 -17.91 2.57 -1.96
C VAL A 27 -18.08 1.75 -3.23
N ASN A 28 -19.17 1.00 -3.35
CA ASN A 28 -19.40 0.07 -4.47
C ASN A 28 -18.20 -0.85 -4.74
N GLY A 29 -17.54 -1.26 -3.66
CA GLY A 29 -16.30 -2.01 -3.72
C GLY A 29 -16.52 -3.45 -4.14
N ARG A 30 -15.54 -4.01 -4.85
CA ARG A 30 -15.46 -5.43 -5.18
C ARG A 30 -14.33 -6.06 -4.40
N LYS A 31 -14.65 -7.10 -3.63
CA LYS A 31 -13.65 -7.92 -2.95
C LYS A 31 -12.88 -8.78 -3.95
N SER A 32 -11.58 -8.93 -3.72
CA SER A 32 -10.79 -9.93 -4.42
C SER A 32 -11.30 -11.33 -4.07
N ALA A 33 -11.33 -12.25 -5.05
CA ALA A 33 -11.79 -13.61 -4.80
C ALA A 33 -10.83 -14.31 -3.82
N PRO A 34 -11.33 -15.16 -2.90
CA PRO A 34 -10.48 -15.80 -1.89
C PRO A 34 -9.32 -16.61 -2.47
N GLU A 35 -9.56 -17.30 -3.59
CA GLU A 35 -8.58 -18.19 -4.23
C GLU A 35 -7.75 -17.51 -5.33
N ALA A 36 -7.96 -16.21 -5.59
CA ALA A 36 -7.15 -15.51 -6.59
C ALA A 36 -5.70 -15.35 -6.10
N GLU A 37 -4.76 -15.45 -7.02
CA GLU A 37 -3.33 -15.25 -6.74
C GLU A 37 -3.06 -13.90 -6.04
N VAL A 38 -3.74 -12.84 -6.46
CA VAL A 38 -3.65 -11.52 -5.82
C VAL A 38 -4.01 -11.55 -4.33
N THR A 39 -4.95 -12.41 -3.94
CA THR A 39 -5.37 -12.57 -2.54
C THR A 39 -4.40 -13.45 -1.77
N ARG A 40 -3.92 -14.55 -2.36
CA ARG A 40 -3.13 -15.56 -1.65
C ARG A 40 -1.63 -15.27 -1.60
N VAL A 41 -1.10 -14.52 -2.57
CA VAL A 41 0.35 -14.35 -2.76
C VAL A 41 0.76 -12.87 -2.71
N LEU A 42 0.02 -11.98 -3.36
CA LEU A 42 0.48 -10.60 -3.59
C LEU A 42 0.03 -9.62 -2.50
N ASN A 43 -1.28 -9.47 -2.32
CA ASN A 43 -1.88 -8.34 -1.60
C ASN A 43 -2.56 -8.74 -0.29
N GLY A 44 -2.91 -10.01 -0.13
CA GLY A 44 -3.90 -10.42 0.88
C GLY A 44 -5.33 -10.10 0.46
N PRO A 45 -6.34 -10.51 1.25
CA PRO A 45 -7.73 -10.13 1.04
C PRO A 45 -7.87 -8.61 0.92
N SER A 46 -8.50 -8.16 -0.16
CA SER A 46 -8.57 -6.73 -0.51
C SER A 46 -9.93 -6.35 -1.06
N CYS A 47 -10.27 -5.07 -0.96
CA CYS A 47 -11.43 -4.46 -1.60
C CYS A 47 -10.97 -3.36 -2.56
N SER A 48 -11.54 -3.31 -3.76
CA SER A 48 -11.22 -2.29 -4.76
C SER A 48 -12.47 -1.54 -5.20
N GLY A 49 -12.36 -0.21 -5.34
CA GLY A 49 -13.44 0.64 -5.82
C GLY A 49 -13.12 2.14 -5.69
N PRO A 50 -14.07 3.02 -5.99
CA PRO A 50 -13.98 4.44 -5.70
C PRO A 50 -13.81 4.69 -4.21
N ALA A 51 -12.86 5.56 -3.83
CA ALA A 51 -12.73 6.05 -2.46
C ALA A 51 -13.41 7.42 -2.34
N VAL A 52 -14.21 7.59 -1.29
CA VAL A 52 -14.92 8.84 -0.96
C VAL A 52 -14.77 9.15 0.52
N GLY A 53 -14.89 10.42 0.89
CA GLY A 53 -14.78 10.87 2.27
C GLY A 53 -14.03 12.20 2.37
N ALA A 54 -14.30 12.96 3.44
CA ALA A 54 -13.60 14.21 3.73
C ALA A 54 -12.15 13.98 4.17
N ASP A 55 -11.82 12.77 4.59
CA ASP A 55 -10.50 12.29 5.01
C ASP A 55 -9.67 11.73 3.86
N VAL A 56 -10.14 11.83 2.61
CA VAL A 56 -9.31 11.53 1.43
C VAL A 56 -8.20 12.56 1.32
N VAL A 57 -6.95 12.09 1.34
CA VAL A 57 -5.75 12.92 1.21
C VAL A 57 -5.12 12.63 -0.15
N LYS A 58 -4.80 13.69 -0.89
CA LYS A 58 -3.99 13.62 -2.11
C LYS A 58 -2.62 14.23 -1.83
N ARG A 59 -1.55 13.52 -2.14
CA ARG A 59 -0.18 14.05 -2.03
C ARG A 59 0.62 13.73 -3.27
N VAL A 60 1.29 14.75 -3.79
CA VAL A 60 2.35 14.55 -4.77
C VAL A 60 3.55 13.97 -4.03
N VAL A 61 4.01 12.81 -4.48
CA VAL A 61 5.21 12.15 -3.96
C VAL A 61 6.27 12.06 -5.05
N LYS A 62 7.53 12.00 -4.63
CA LYS A 62 8.72 12.01 -5.50
C LYS A 62 9.75 10.99 -4.99
N THR A 63 10.77 10.72 -5.80
CA THR A 63 11.93 9.89 -5.42
C THR A 63 12.43 10.20 -4.01
N GLY A 64 12.64 9.14 -3.23
CA GLY A 64 13.10 9.18 -1.85
C GLY A 64 11.98 9.32 -0.81
N ASP A 65 10.75 9.67 -1.20
CA ASP A 65 9.63 9.68 -0.27
C ASP A 65 9.28 8.24 0.15
N ILE A 66 8.99 8.06 1.44
CA ILE A 66 8.48 6.81 2.02
C ILE A 66 7.03 7.03 2.43
N ILE A 67 6.16 6.11 2.03
CA ILE A 67 4.75 6.12 2.39
C ILE A 67 4.44 4.84 3.15
N ILE A 68 3.79 4.98 4.31
CA ILE A 68 3.24 3.86 5.07
C ILE A 68 1.72 3.91 4.95
N ILE A 69 1.13 2.80 4.53
CA ILE A 69 -0.29 2.66 4.26
C ILE A 69 -0.83 1.57 5.20
N PRO A 70 -1.45 1.95 6.33
CA PRO A 70 -2.04 1.00 7.25
C PRO A 70 -3.10 0.12 6.58
N ALA A 71 -3.28 -1.10 7.09
CA ALA A 71 -4.39 -1.97 6.69
C ALA A 71 -5.74 -1.23 6.77
N GLY A 72 -6.60 -1.46 5.80
CA GLY A 72 -7.92 -0.86 5.67
C GLY A 72 -7.93 0.54 5.03
N VAL A 73 -6.78 1.19 4.84
CA VAL A 73 -6.70 2.52 4.23
C VAL A 73 -6.81 2.40 2.71
N PRO A 74 -7.84 3.00 2.08
CA PRO A 74 -7.91 3.06 0.62
C PRO A 74 -6.73 3.86 0.08
N HIS A 75 -6.12 3.36 -0.98
CA HIS A 75 -5.01 4.02 -1.64
C HIS A 75 -4.96 3.74 -3.14
N GLY A 76 -4.23 4.58 -3.86
CA GLY A 76 -3.96 4.41 -5.29
C GLY A 76 -3.49 5.69 -5.97
N TRP A 77 -3.05 5.55 -7.21
CA TRP A 77 -2.53 6.66 -8.02
C TRP A 77 -3.64 7.30 -8.87
N THR A 78 -3.51 8.60 -9.16
CA THR A 78 -4.46 9.33 -10.03
C THR A 78 -3.75 10.13 -11.12
N ASP A 79 -2.76 10.95 -10.75
CA ASP A 79 -2.01 11.79 -11.68
C ASP A 79 -0.55 11.32 -11.73
N ILE A 80 -0.21 10.46 -12.69
CA ILE A 80 1.16 10.07 -13.01
C ILE A 80 1.52 10.75 -14.32
N GLY A 81 2.47 11.70 -14.26
CA GLY A 81 2.83 12.50 -15.43
C GLY A 81 3.66 11.73 -16.46
N ASP A 82 4.70 11.06 -15.98
CA ASP A 82 5.61 10.24 -16.80
C ASP A 82 5.62 8.79 -16.27
N HIS A 83 6.28 8.57 -15.14
CA HIS A 83 6.32 7.27 -14.46
C HIS A 83 6.41 7.42 -12.94
N VAL A 84 6.15 6.33 -12.23
CA VAL A 84 6.49 6.16 -10.83
C VAL A 84 6.94 4.73 -10.60
N ASP A 85 8.22 4.55 -10.30
CA ASP A 85 8.75 3.25 -9.87
C ASP A 85 8.94 3.29 -8.36
N TYR A 86 8.43 2.27 -7.69
CA TYR A 86 8.51 2.20 -6.24
C TYR A 86 8.72 0.77 -5.76
N LEU A 87 9.48 0.64 -4.68
CA LEU A 87 9.57 -0.60 -3.93
C LEU A 87 8.33 -0.71 -3.05
N SER A 88 7.49 -1.70 -3.34
CA SER A 88 6.42 -2.13 -2.43
C SER A 88 6.97 -3.12 -1.42
N PHE A 89 6.83 -2.81 -0.13
CA PHE A 89 7.18 -3.70 0.96
C PHE A 89 6.01 -3.89 1.92
N ARG A 90 5.91 -5.09 2.48
CA ARG A 90 4.81 -5.49 3.36
C ARG A 90 5.42 -6.03 4.65
N PRO A 91 5.34 -5.30 5.77
CA PRO A 91 5.82 -5.81 7.04
C PRO A 91 5.07 -7.11 7.38
N SER A 92 5.83 -8.10 7.84
CA SER A 92 5.24 -9.35 8.36
C SER A 92 4.32 -9.04 9.55
N ALA A 93 3.23 -9.80 9.68
CA ALA A 93 2.24 -9.67 10.75
C ALA A 93 2.77 -10.13 12.12
N ARG A 94 3.84 -9.47 12.61
CA ARG A 94 4.41 -9.63 13.95
C ARG A 94 5.17 -10.94 14.20
N VAL A 95 5.75 -11.55 13.16
CA VAL A 95 6.70 -12.67 13.34
C VAL A 95 8.00 -12.20 14.02
N LEU A 96 8.38 -10.95 13.81
CA LEU A 96 9.62 -10.38 14.36
C LEU A 96 9.28 -9.49 15.56
N GLU A 97 9.86 -9.83 16.70
CA GLU A 97 9.75 -9.06 17.93
C GLU A 97 10.52 -7.72 17.82
N ALA A 98 10.13 -6.73 18.63
CA ALA A 98 10.85 -5.48 18.73
C ALA A 98 12.32 -5.74 19.13
N GLY A 99 13.27 -5.19 18.37
CA GLY A 99 14.70 -5.45 18.58
C GLY A 99 15.26 -6.67 17.84
N TYR A 100 14.47 -7.34 17.01
CA TYR A 100 15.00 -8.37 16.13
C TYR A 100 16.04 -7.80 15.14
N THR A 101 17.24 -8.40 15.15
CA THR A 101 18.28 -8.18 14.14
C THR A 101 18.47 -9.48 13.35
N ASN A 102 18.33 -9.40 12.03
CA ASN A 102 18.57 -10.53 11.14
C ASN A 102 19.98 -11.11 11.39
N PRO A 103 20.14 -12.42 11.66
CA PRO A 103 21.46 -13.04 11.86
C PRO A 103 22.47 -12.76 10.74
N ALA A 104 22.01 -12.60 9.50
CA ALA A 104 22.87 -12.24 8.37
C ALA A 104 23.49 -10.83 8.46
N LEU A 105 22.94 -9.97 9.34
CA LEU A 105 23.45 -8.61 9.61
C LEU A 105 24.36 -8.56 10.84
N LYS A 106 24.45 -9.65 11.61
CA LYS A 106 25.42 -9.76 12.70
C LYS A 106 26.76 -10.10 12.05
N LYS A 107 27.64 -9.10 11.96
CA LYS A 107 29.05 -9.27 11.56
C LYS A 107 29.79 -10.13 12.57
#